data_AF-A0A2T0S0R7-F1
#
_entry.id   AF-A0A2T0S0R7-F1
#
_cell.length_a   1.000
_cell.length_b   1.000
_cell.length_c   1.000
_cell.angle_alpha   90.00
_cell.angle_beta   90.00
_cell.angle_gamma   90.00
#
_symmetry.space_group_name_H-M   'P 1'
#
loop_
_entity.id
_entity.type
_entity.pdbx_description
1 polymer ?
#
loop_
_entity_poly.entity_id
_entity_poly.type
_entity_poly.pdbx_seq_one_letter_code
_entity_poly.pdbx_strand_id
1 'polypeptide(L)'
;MYADKTLGGHFKEQLETIYDMRVVIWTNPVSNHLADGKLVIHKWRWVVERTISWLGNNRRLAKDYERTLLSARSFIWIAHIRRTIKRVFR
;
A
#
# COMPACT_ATOMS: atom_id res chain seq x y z
N MET A 1 6.31 5.66 -2.31
CA MET A 1 5.54 4.44 -2.05
C MET A 1 5.38 3.65 -3.33
N TYR A 2 5.61 2.33 -3.31
CA TYR A 2 5.27 1.47 -4.45
C TYR A 2 3.78 1.16 -4.40
N ALA A 3 3.12 1.19 -5.56
CA ALA A 3 1.70 0.96 -5.66
C ALA A 3 1.37 0.16 -6.94
N ASP A 4 0.29 -0.62 -6.88
CA ASP A 4 -0.23 -1.34 -8.04
C ASP A 4 -0.96 -0.38 -9.00
N LYS A 5 -1.18 -0.79 -10.25
CA LYS A 5 -1.89 0.02 -11.26
C LYS A 5 -3.29 0.42 -10.78
N THR A 6 -3.93 -0.41 -9.96
CA THR A 6 -5.24 -0.14 -9.34
C THR A 6 -5.26 1.08 -8.41
N LEU A 7 -4.10 1.49 -7.87
CA LEU A 7 -3.96 2.64 -6.98
C LEU A 7 -3.51 3.91 -7.74
N GLY A 8 -3.74 3.96 -9.06
CA GLY A 8 -3.47 5.13 -9.89
C GLY A 8 -4.54 6.21 -9.85
N GLY A 9 -4.35 7.26 -10.65
CA GLY A 9 -5.29 8.38 -10.79
C GLY A 9 -5.39 9.22 -9.52
N HIS A 10 -6.62 9.43 -9.04
CA HIS A 10 -6.93 10.31 -7.92
C HIS A 10 -6.15 9.96 -6.63
N PHE A 11 -5.96 8.67 -6.34
CA PHE A 11 -5.23 8.23 -5.15
C PHE A 11 -3.76 8.66 -5.20
N LYS A 12 -3.13 8.53 -6.38
CA LYS A 12 -1.75 8.97 -6.60
C LYS A 12 -1.65 10.49 -6.44
N GLU A 13 -2.54 11.23 -7.10
CA GLU A 13 -2.55 12.69 -7.07
C GLU A 13 -2.73 13.24 -5.65
N GLN A 14 -3.65 12.66 -4.87
CA GLN A 14 -3.84 13.05 -3.48
C GLN A 14 -2.62 12.76 -2.61
N LEU A 15 -1.94 11.62 -2.81
CA LEU A 15 -0.74 11.28 -2.04
C LEU A 15 0.44 12.21 -2.35
N GLU A 16 0.63 12.54 -3.63
CA GLU A 16 1.67 13.46 -4.06
C GLU A 16 1.36 14.90 -3.61
N THR A 17 0.09 15.32 -3.66
CA THR A 17 -0.29 16.71 -3.31
C THR A 17 -0.35 16.94 -1.80
N ILE A 18 -1.01 16.06 -1.05
CA ILE A 18 -1.30 16.28 0.38
C ILE A 18 -0.09 15.90 1.23
N TYR A 19 0.66 14.87 0.84
CA TYR A 19 1.71 14.27 1.66
C TYR A 19 3.11 14.37 1.04
N ASP A 20 3.26 15.03 -0.11
CA ASP A 20 4.52 15.14 -0.86
C ASP A 20 5.23 13.78 -1.04
N MET A 21 4.42 12.72 -1.15
CA MET A 21 4.92 11.36 -1.23
C MET A 21 5.03 10.92 -2.68
N ARG A 22 6.26 10.66 -3.15
CA ARG A 22 6.48 10.08 -4.47
C ARG A 22 5.84 8.69 -4.57
N VAL A 23 4.81 8.52 -5.40
CA VAL A 23 4.18 7.20 -5.65
C VAL A 23 4.68 6.63 -6.98
N VAL A 24 5.34 5.47 -6.91
CA VAL A 24 5.84 4.76 -8.09
C VAL A 24 4.86 3.65 -8.43
N ILE A 25 4.17 3.81 -9.55
CA ILE A 25 3.27 2.81 -10.13
C ILE A 25 3.99 2.13 -11.28
N TRP A 26 3.98 0.80 -11.28
CA TRP A 26 4.61 0.02 -12.34
C TRP A 26 3.57 -0.32 -13.43
N THR A 27 3.72 0.27 -14.60
CA THR A 27 2.70 0.23 -15.67
C THR A 27 2.93 -0.89 -16.71
N ASN A 28 4.16 -1.34 -16.92
CA ASN A 28 4.45 -2.38 -17.91
C ASN A 28 4.17 -3.73 -17.28
N PRO A 29 3.23 -4.59 -17.72
CA PRO A 29 3.08 -5.94 -17.16
C PRO A 29 4.30 -6.83 -17.47
N VAL A 30 4.55 -7.88 -16.68
CA VAL A 30 5.69 -8.80 -16.90
C VAL A 30 5.50 -9.59 -18.21
N SER A 31 4.27 -9.72 -18.69
CA SER A 31 3.93 -10.36 -19.95
C SER A 31 2.75 -9.69 -20.64
N ASN A 32 2.83 -9.54 -21.97
CA ASN A 32 1.74 -9.10 -22.85
C ASN A 32 0.73 -10.24 -23.10
N HIS A 33 0.25 -10.93 -22.07
CA HIS A 33 -0.81 -11.93 -22.24
C HIS A 33 -2.17 -11.23 -22.17
N LEU A 34 -2.55 -10.55 -23.26
CA LEU A 34 -3.77 -9.75 -23.38
C LEU A 34 -4.88 -10.43 -24.20
N ALA A 35 -4.82 -11.75 -24.40
CA ALA A 35 -5.94 -12.50 -24.97
C ALA A 35 -6.19 -13.73 -24.10
N ASP A 36 -7.46 -14.00 -23.78
CA ASP A 36 -7.96 -15.16 -23.02
C ASP A 36 -7.76 -15.15 -21.50
N GLY A 37 -8.43 -14.24 -20.80
CA GLY A 37 -8.89 -14.47 -19.41
C GLY A 37 -7.84 -14.84 -18.35
N LYS A 38 -6.55 -14.52 -18.57
CA LYS A 38 -5.44 -14.98 -17.72
C LYS A 38 -4.95 -13.90 -16.75
N LEU A 39 -4.68 -14.34 -15.52
CA LEU A 39 -4.09 -13.55 -14.43
C LEU A 39 -2.90 -12.69 -14.92
N VAL A 40 -3.00 -11.37 -14.76
CA VAL A 40 -1.90 -10.43 -15.03
C VAL A 40 -0.97 -10.41 -13.81
N ILE A 41 0.25 -10.92 -13.98
CA ILE A 41 1.26 -10.91 -12.92
C ILE A 41 2.00 -9.58 -12.91
N HIS A 42 1.81 -8.82 -11.83
CA HIS A 42 2.51 -7.56 -11.58
C HIS A 42 3.77 -7.82 -10.73
N LYS A 43 4.97 -7.52 -11.27
CA LYS A 43 6.28 -7.80 -10.63
C LYS A 43 6.41 -7.26 -9.20
N TRP A 44 5.80 -6.12 -8.93
CA TRP A 44 5.95 -5.38 -7.67
C TRP A 44 4.74 -5.52 -6.74
N ARG A 45 3.70 -6.26 -7.15
CA ARG A 45 2.47 -6.42 -6.36
C ARG A 45 2.73 -7.06 -5.00
N TRP A 46 3.68 -8.01 -4.95
CA TRP A 46 4.10 -8.62 -3.69
C TRP A 46 4.61 -7.59 -2.68
N VAL A 47 5.22 -6.47 -3.10
CA VAL A 47 5.73 -5.43 -2.18
C VAL A 47 4.56 -4.73 -1.48
N VAL A 48 3.53 -4.41 -2.25
CA VAL A 48 2.31 -3.76 -1.77
C VAL A 48 1.53 -4.70 -0.84
N GLU A 49 1.23 -5.92 -1.32
CA GLU A 49 0.50 -6.94 -0.55
C GLU A 49 1.24 -7.30 0.74
N ARG A 50 2.56 -7.41 0.68
CA ARG A 50 3.39 -7.66 1.85
C ARG A 50 3.27 -6.50 2.85
N THR A 51 3.25 -5.25 2.40
CA THR A 51 3.04 -4.09 3.28
C THR A 51 1.66 -4.09 3.93
N ILE A 52 0.61 -4.48 3.20
CA ILE A 52 -0.75 -4.61 3.74
C ILE A 52 -0.82 -5.76 4.76
N SER A 53 -0.31 -6.95 4.41
CA SER A 53 -0.24 -8.12 5.30
C SER A 53 0.48 -7.80 6.61
N TRP A 54 1.58 -7.05 6.50
CA TRP A 54 2.37 -6.58 7.61
C TRP A 54 1.66 -5.59 8.54
N LEU A 55 0.81 -4.71 7.99
CA LEU A 55 -0.04 -3.82 8.79
C LEU A 55 -1.16 -4.59 9.49
N GLY A 56 -1.65 -5.68 8.87
CA GLY A 56 -2.61 -6.60 9.47
C GLY A 56 -2.13 -7.29 10.76
N ASN A 57 -0.82 -7.35 11.01
CA ASN A 57 -0.29 -7.83 12.30
C ASN A 57 -0.61 -6.89 13.48
N ASN A 58 -1.01 -5.65 13.21
CA ASN A 58 -1.54 -4.78 14.25
C ASN A 58 -3.03 -5.10 14.43
N ARG A 59 -3.38 -5.80 15.53
CA ARG A 59 -4.75 -6.25 15.82
C ARG A 59 -5.79 -5.13 15.63
N ARG A 60 -5.45 -3.92 16.05
CA ARG A 60 -6.35 -2.77 15.94
C ARG A 60 -6.70 -2.45 14.49
N LEU A 61 -5.73 -2.46 13.58
CA LEU A 61 -5.99 -2.24 12.16
C LEU A 61 -6.75 -3.40 11.48
N ALA A 62 -6.63 -4.62 12.01
CA ALA A 62 -7.25 -5.80 11.41
C ALA A 62 -8.67 -6.09 11.91
N LYS A 63 -9.01 -5.67 13.13
CA LYS A 63 -10.27 -6.04 13.80
C LYS A 63 -11.13 -4.85 14.19
N ASP A 64 -10.51 -3.71 14.50
CA ASP A 64 -11.23 -2.56 15.07
C ASP A 64 -11.41 -1.49 13.97
N TYR A 65 -12.66 -1.14 13.68
CA TYR A 65 -12.96 -0.02 12.79
C TYR A 65 -12.96 1.27 13.60
N GLU A 66 -12.24 2.28 13.11
CA GLU A 66 -12.18 3.57 13.76
C GLU A 66 -13.40 4.42 13.42
N ARG A 67 -13.94 5.12 14.43
CA ARG A 67 -15.14 5.97 14.28
C ARG A 67 -14.92 7.15 13.33
N THR A 68 -13.69 7.62 13.20
CA THR A 68 -13.34 8.77 12.36
C THR A 68 -12.19 8.43 11.42
N LEU A 69 -12.21 9.03 10.21
CA LEU A 69 -11.12 8.91 9.24
C LEU A 69 -9.79 9.43 9.80
N LEU A 70 -9.83 10.47 10.63
CA LEU A 70 -8.64 11.02 11.27
C LEU A 70 -7.98 10.01 12.21
N SER A 71 -8.79 9.28 13.00
CA SER A 71 -8.31 8.21 13.87
C SER A 71 -7.75 7.04 13.05
N ALA A 72 -8.50 6.57 12.04
CA ALA A 72 -8.04 5.51 11.12
C ALA A 72 -6.68 5.81 10.51
N ARG A 73 -6.53 7.02 9.95
CA ARG A 73 -5.27 7.50 9.36
C ARG A 73 -4.14 7.51 10.39
N SER A 74 -4.40 8.02 11.59
CA SER A 74 -3.39 8.09 12.67
C SER A 74 -2.88 6.69 13.05
N PHE A 75 -3.75 5.70 13.16
CA PHE A 75 -3.34 4.33 13.49
C PHE A 75 -2.53 3.65 12.40
N ILE A 76 -2.84 3.92 11.12
CA ILE A 76 -2.02 3.42 10.00
C ILE A 76 -0.59 3.95 10.11
N TRP A 77 -0.42 5.26 10.36
CA TRP A 77 0.90 5.87 10.54
C TRP A 77 1.65 5.31 11.75
N ILE A 78 0.99 5.19 12.91
CA ILE A 78 1.59 4.64 14.12
C ILE A 78 2.08 3.20 13.88
N ALA A 79 1.26 2.38 13.23
CA ALA A 79 1.63 0.99 12.90
C ALA A 79 2.86 0.93 12.00
N HIS A 80 2.91 1.79 10.98
CA HIS A 80 4.05 1.87 10.06
C HIS A 80 5.32 2.35 10.77
N ILE A 81 5.25 3.41 11.59
CA ILE A 81 6.38 3.95 12.36
C ILE A 81 6.94 2.88 13.31
N ARG A 82 6.08 2.28 14.14
CA ARG A 82 6.48 1.22 15.11
C ARG A 82 7.23 0.09 14.42
N ARG A 83 6.79 -0.26 13.22
CA ARG A 83 7.36 -1.30 12.40
C ARG A 83 8.71 -0.92 11.79
N THR A 84 8.83 0.29 11.26
CA THR A 84 10.10 0.82 10.74
C THR A 84 11.13 0.90 11.84
N ILE A 85 10.77 1.45 13.01
CA ILE A 85 11.63 1.49 14.21
C ILE A 85 12.11 0.09 14.57
N LYS A 86 11.21 -0.90 14.69
CA LYS A 86 11.59 -2.29 15.01
C LYS A 86 12.54 -2.92 13.99
N ARG A 87 12.57 -2.45 12.75
CA ARG A 87 13.51 -2.92 11.71
C ARG A 87 14.84 -2.21 11.74
N VAL A 88 14.83 -0.91 12.02
CA VAL A 88 16.06 -0.10 12.07
C VAL A 88 16.89 -0.47 13.30
N PHE A 89 16.24 -0.76 14.43
CA PHE A 89 16.91 -1.12 15.69
C PHE A 89 17.06 -2.63 15.91
N ARG A 90 16.94 -3.43 14.84
CA ARG A 90 17.18 -4.88 14.89
C ARG A 90 18.46 -5.19 14.14
#